data_AF-A0A918IBB6-F1
#
_entry.id   AF-A0A918IBB6-F1
#
_cell.length_a   1.000
_cell.length_b   1.000
_cell.length_c   1.000
_cell.angle_alpha   90.00
_cell.angle_beta   90.00
_cell.angle_gamma   90.00
#
_symmetry.space_group_name_H-M   'P 1'
#
loop_
_entity.id
_entity.type
_entity.pdbx_description
1 polymer ?
#
loop_
_entity_poly.entity_id
_entity_poly.type
_entity_poly.pdbx_seq_one_letter_code
_entity_poly.pdbx_strand_id
1 'polypeptide(L)'
;MVTESPRATTASAGELLARAAMLRADAGLMDGCARKLLATAAALSGCAAAPGGTRPALERQAAACTTAADQLRRAARALEVHARAGVGKPGTGPSAARR
;
A
#
# COMPACT_ATOMS: atom_id res chain seq x y z
N MET A 1 30.95 21.49 -0.31
CA MET A 1 30.01 22.28 0.52
C MET A 1 28.63 22.09 -0.10
N VAL A 2 27.88 21.06 0.32
CA VAL A 2 26.50 20.84 -0.15
C VAL A 2 25.62 20.96 1.07
N THR A 3 24.93 22.08 1.19
CA THR A 3 23.90 22.29 2.20
C THR A 3 22.66 21.54 1.74
N GLU A 4 22.59 20.24 2.02
CA GLU A 4 21.33 19.50 1.90
C GLU A 4 20.34 20.12 2.89
N SER A 5 19.49 20.96 2.33
CA SER A 5 18.57 21.80 3.08
C SER A 5 17.45 20.93 3.67
N PRO A 6 16.98 21.20 4.90
CA PRO A 6 15.85 20.47 5.50
C PRO A 6 14.58 20.46 4.63
N ARG A 7 14.46 21.42 3.70
CA ARG A 7 13.41 21.47 2.69
C ARG A 7 13.45 20.28 1.71
N ALA A 8 14.63 19.76 1.38
CA ALA A 8 14.81 18.58 0.53
C ALA A 8 14.37 17.29 1.25
N THR A 9 14.66 17.16 2.55
CA THR A 9 14.19 16.05 3.38
C THR A 9 12.68 16.07 3.58
N THR A 10 12.08 17.26 3.78
CA THR A 10 10.61 17.40 3.86
C THR A 10 9.93 17.18 2.51
N ALA A 11 10.57 17.57 1.40
CA ALA A 11 10.06 17.28 0.05
C ALA A 11 10.04 15.75 -0.19
N SER A 12 11.11 15.04 0.19
CA SER A 12 11.19 13.58 0.10
C SER A 12 10.16 12.88 1.02
N ALA A 13 9.91 13.41 2.22
CA ALA A 13 8.85 12.90 3.09
C ALA A 13 7.43 13.11 2.48
N GLY A 14 7.20 14.25 1.82
CA GLY A 14 5.97 14.52 1.09
C GLY A 14 5.74 13.54 -0.07
N GLU A 15 6.79 13.24 -0.85
CA GLU A 15 6.74 12.24 -1.92
C GLU A 15 6.45 10.82 -1.41
N LEU A 16 7.06 10.42 -0.28
CA LEU A 16 6.78 9.13 0.35
C LEU A 16 5.33 9.03 0.82
N LEU A 17 4.77 10.10 1.37
CA LEU A 17 3.36 10.15 1.78
C LEU A 17 2.41 10.13 0.58
N ALA A 18 2.74 10.83 -0.50
CA ALA A 18 1.98 10.77 -1.75
C ALA A 18 2.01 9.35 -2.36
N ARG A 19 3.17 8.68 -2.32
CA ARG A 19 3.30 7.30 -2.77
C ARG A 19 2.51 6.32 -1.91
N ALA A 20 2.52 6.51 -0.59
CA ALA A 20 1.69 5.73 0.33
C ALA A 20 0.20 5.94 0.06
N ALA A 21 -0.25 7.16 -0.25
CA ALA A 21 -1.63 7.45 -0.62
C ALA A 21 -2.04 6.73 -1.92
N MET A 22 -1.18 6.74 -2.95
CA MET A 22 -1.42 5.99 -4.20
C MET A 22 -1.53 4.48 -3.94
N LEU A 23 -0.64 3.91 -3.12
CA LEU A 23 -0.68 2.49 -2.75
C LEU A 23 -1.99 2.13 -2.01
N ARG A 24 -2.52 3.01 -1.16
CA ARG A 24 -3.83 2.80 -0.51
C ARG A 24 -4.98 2.89 -1.51
N ALA A 25 -4.91 3.78 -2.49
CA ALA A 25 -5.91 3.86 -3.56
C ALA A 25 -5.90 2.57 -4.40
N ASP A 26 -4.71 2.07 -4.76
CA ASP A 26 -4.54 0.80 -5.47
C ASP A 26 -5.12 -0.38 -4.67
N ALA A 27 -4.86 -0.43 -3.36
CA ALA A 27 -5.46 -1.43 -2.47
C ALA A 27 -7.00 -1.36 -2.46
N GLY A 28 -7.57 -0.15 -2.47
CA GLY A 28 -9.02 0.05 -2.56
C GLY A 28 -9.61 -0.45 -3.89
N LEU A 29 -8.88 -0.29 -5.00
CA LEU A 29 -9.26 -0.85 -6.30
C LEU A 29 -9.25 -2.39 -6.27
N MET A 30 -8.25 -2.99 -5.64
CA MET A 30 -8.17 -4.45 -5.48
C MET A 30 -9.30 -5.01 -4.61
N ASP A 31 -9.67 -4.32 -3.52
CA ASP A 31 -10.84 -4.67 -2.69
C ASP A 31 -12.15 -4.54 -3.47
N GLY A 32 -12.26 -3.52 -4.35
CA GLY A 32 -13.38 -3.38 -5.26
C GLY A 32 -13.48 -4.53 -6.26
N CYS A 33 -12.34 -4.97 -6.81
CA CYS A 33 -12.26 -6.12 -7.71
C CYS A 33 -12.67 -7.41 -6.98
N ALA A 34 -12.15 -7.65 -5.78
CA ALA A 34 -12.49 -8.82 -4.97
C ALA A 34 -14.01 -8.90 -4.68
N ARG A 35 -14.61 -7.76 -4.28
CA ARG A 35 -16.07 -7.69 -4.05
C ARG A 35 -16.89 -7.98 -5.32
N LYS A 36 -16.47 -7.45 -6.46
CA LYS A 36 -17.10 -7.76 -7.76
C LYS A 36 -17.01 -9.25 -8.10
N LEU A 37 -15.84 -9.86 -7.92
CA LEU A 37 -15.64 -11.30 -8.19
C LEU A 37 -16.52 -12.17 -7.29
N LEU A 38 -16.63 -11.83 -6.00
CA LEU A 38 -17.53 -12.53 -5.07
C LEU A 38 -19.00 -12.33 -5.42
N ALA A 39 -19.41 -11.12 -5.82
CA ALA A 39 -20.77 -10.86 -6.26
C ALA A 39 -21.13 -11.67 -7.52
N THR A 40 -20.20 -11.78 -8.48
CA THR A 40 -20.35 -12.63 -9.66
C THR A 40 -20.45 -14.11 -9.28
N ALA A 41 -19.61 -14.58 -8.35
CA ALA A 41 -19.67 -15.95 -7.86
C ALA A 41 -21.02 -16.26 -7.16
N ALA A 42 -21.55 -15.32 -6.39
CA ALA A 42 -22.87 -15.42 -5.77
C ALA A 42 -24.00 -15.44 -6.81
N ALA A 43 -23.93 -14.57 -7.82
CA ALA A 43 -24.90 -14.55 -8.92
C ALA A 43 -24.90 -15.86 -9.73
N LEU A 44 -23.72 -16.45 -9.93
CA LEU A 44 -23.57 -17.76 -10.58
C LEU A 44 -24.08 -18.92 -9.73
N SER A 45 -24.11 -18.77 -8.39
CA SER A 45 -24.66 -19.80 -7.49
C SER A 45 -26.16 -20.02 -7.68
N GLY A 46 -26.89 -19.06 -8.25
CA GLY A 46 -28.30 -19.19 -8.61
C GLY A 46 -28.54 -19.72 -10.03
N CYS A 47 -27.48 -19.93 -10.82
CA CYS A 47 -27.60 -20.25 -12.23
C CYS A 47 -27.22 -21.72 -12.48
N ALA A 48 -28.21 -22.56 -12.81
CA ALA A 48 -28.02 -24.01 -13.04
C ALA A 48 -27.06 -24.35 -14.20
N ALA A 49 -26.75 -23.37 -15.07
CA ALA A 49 -25.84 -23.51 -16.20
C ALA A 49 -24.38 -23.13 -15.88
N ALA A 50 -24.06 -22.72 -14.65
CA ALA A 50 -22.69 -22.34 -14.29
C ALA A 50 -21.78 -23.59 -14.25
N PRO A 51 -20.64 -23.59 -14.96
CA PRO A 51 -19.68 -24.68 -14.87
C PRO A 51 -19.19 -24.83 -13.42
N GLY A 52 -19.18 -26.06 -12.89
CA GLY A 52 -18.86 -26.32 -11.48
C GLY A 52 -17.48 -25.81 -11.01
N GLY A 53 -16.56 -25.52 -11.94
CA GLY A 53 -15.24 -24.95 -11.64
C GLY A 53 -15.17 -23.43 -11.55
N THR A 54 -16.18 -22.69 -12.00
CA THR A 54 -16.12 -21.22 -12.12
C THR A 54 -16.18 -20.54 -10.77
N ARG A 55 -17.01 -21.03 -9.85
CA ARG A 55 -17.14 -20.49 -8.49
C ARG A 55 -15.84 -20.57 -7.68
N PRO A 56 -15.21 -21.74 -7.49
CA PRO A 56 -13.97 -21.83 -6.71
C PRO A 56 -12.81 -21.08 -7.38
N ALA A 57 -12.82 -20.91 -8.71
CA ALA A 57 -11.84 -20.06 -9.39
C ALA A 57 -12.02 -18.57 -9.06
N LEU A 58 -13.27 -18.06 -9.07
CA LEU A 58 -13.58 -16.68 -8.70
C LEU A 58 -13.27 -16.38 -7.23
N GLU A 59 -13.57 -17.31 -6.32
CA GLU A 59 -13.25 -17.18 -4.90
C GLU A 59 -11.73 -17.14 -4.66
N ARG A 60 -10.95 -18.00 -5.33
CA ARG A 60 -9.48 -17.95 -5.28
C ARG A 60 -8.93 -16.62 -5.83
N GLN A 61 -9.53 -16.10 -6.89
CA GLN A 61 -9.10 -14.83 -7.46
C GLN A 61 -9.43 -13.64 -6.54
N ALA A 62 -10.58 -13.65 -5.87
CA ALA A 62 -10.92 -12.67 -4.84
C ALA A 62 -9.94 -12.74 -3.64
N ALA A 63 -9.52 -13.95 -3.24
CA ALA A 63 -8.51 -14.14 -2.19
C ALA A 63 -7.12 -13.61 -2.60
N ALA A 64 -6.74 -13.79 -3.88
CA ALA A 64 -5.51 -13.21 -4.42
C ALA A 64 -5.57 -11.67 -4.43
N CYS A 65 -6.70 -11.08 -4.82
CA CYS A 65 -6.90 -9.64 -4.81
C CYS A 65 -6.81 -9.04 -3.39
N THR A 66 -7.43 -9.68 -2.40
CA THR A 66 -7.35 -9.24 -0.98
C THR A 66 -5.93 -9.36 -0.43
N THR A 67 -5.22 -10.45 -0.74
CA THR A 67 -3.81 -10.61 -0.36
C THR A 67 -2.94 -9.50 -0.96
N ALA A 68 -3.14 -9.16 -2.23
CA ALA A 68 -2.41 -8.08 -2.88
C ALA A 68 -2.75 -6.71 -2.27
N ALA A 69 -4.03 -6.45 -1.95
CA ALA A 69 -4.44 -5.24 -1.25
C ALA A 69 -3.74 -5.11 0.11
N ASP A 70 -3.62 -6.19 0.88
CA ASP A 70 -2.91 -6.21 2.15
C ASP A 70 -1.41 -5.92 1.98
N GLN A 71 -0.77 -6.45 0.95
CA GLN A 71 0.63 -6.14 0.67
C GLN A 71 0.84 -4.67 0.31
N LEU A 72 -0.07 -4.08 -0.48
CA LEU A 72 -0.04 -2.65 -0.80
C LEU A 72 -0.24 -1.79 0.46
N ARG A 73 -1.15 -2.18 1.36
CA ARG A 73 -1.36 -1.52 2.66
C ARG A 73 -0.13 -1.61 3.56
N ARG A 74 0.54 -2.77 3.61
CA ARG A 74 1.80 -2.96 4.34
C ARG A 74 2.92 -2.10 3.78
N ALA A 75 3.07 -2.05 2.46
CA ALA A 75 4.04 -1.19 1.79
C ALA A 75 3.76 0.30 2.06
N ALA A 76 2.51 0.75 1.95
CA ALA A 76 2.12 2.11 2.29
C ALA A 76 2.48 2.46 3.74
N ARG A 77 2.20 1.56 4.69
CA ARG A 77 2.54 1.76 6.10
C ARG A 77 4.05 1.81 6.34
N ALA A 78 4.84 1.01 5.63
CA ALA A 78 6.30 1.09 5.70
C ALA A 78 6.81 2.45 5.22
N LEU A 79 6.28 2.95 4.10
CA LEU A 79 6.62 4.28 3.58
C LEU A 79 6.23 5.40 4.54
N GLU A 80 5.07 5.30 5.20
CA GLU A 80 4.65 6.27 6.23
C GLU A 80 5.58 6.28 7.45
N VAL A 81 6.02 5.10 7.90
CA VAL A 81 6.99 4.98 8.99
C VAL A 81 8.32 5.59 8.58
N HIS A 82 8.80 5.33 7.36
CA HIS A 82 10.03 5.94 6.85
C HIS A 82 9.92 7.47 6.70
N ALA A 83 8.79 7.98 6.18
CA ALA A 83 8.54 9.41 6.08
C ALA A 83 8.55 10.09 7.46
N ARG A 84 7.94 9.47 8.47
CA ARG A 84 7.93 9.97 9.85
C ARG A 84 9.30 9.87 10.54
N ALA A 85 10.05 8.80 10.27
CA ALA A 85 11.41 8.64 10.80
C ALA A 85 12.39 9.65 10.18
N GLY A 86 12.20 10.03 8.92
CA GLY A 86 12.96 11.08 8.24
C GLY A 86 12.67 12.49 8.79
N VAL A 87 11.44 12.73 9.29
CA VAL A 87 11.06 13.98 9.97
C VAL A 87 11.61 14.05 11.41
N GLY A 88 11.92 12.91 12.03
CA GLY A 88 12.37 12.79 13.41
C GLY A 88 13.87 12.91 13.67
N LYS A 89 14.71 13.23 12.68
CA LYS A 89 16.16 13.50 12.90
C LYS A 89 16.52 14.99 12.79
N PRO A 90 16.23 15.80 13.82
CA PRO A 90 17.07 16.96 14.12
C PRO A 90 18.24 16.49 14.98
N GLY A 91 19.46 16.47 14.44
CA GLY A 91 20.68 16.31 15.23
C GLY A 91 21.24 14.89 15.31
N THR A 92 22.11 14.56 14.36
CA THR A 92 23.29 13.73 14.67
C THR A 92 24.47 14.33 13.94
N GLY A 93 24.80 15.57 14.32
CA GLY A 93 26.16 16.05 14.15
C GLY A 93 27.01 15.39 15.22
N PRO A 94 28.09 14.68 14.89
CA PRO A 94 29.01 14.17 15.90
C PRO A 94 29.61 15.36 16.63
N SER A 95 29.26 15.47 17.91
CA SER A 95 30.05 16.19 18.89
C SER A 95 31.43 15.53 18.98
N ALA A 96 32.40 16.11 18.27
CA ALA A 96 33.81 16.08 18.66
C ALA A 96 34.15 17.53 19.06
N ALA A 97 34.05 17.84 20.36
CA ALA A 97 35.21 17.95 21.25
C ALA A 97 36.12 19.13 20.82
N ARG A 98 35.88 20.32 21.40
CA ARG A 98 36.67 20.88 22.51
C ARG A 98 38.15 21.12 22.16
N ARG A 99 38.43 22.42 22.06
CA ARG A 99 39.71 23.13 22.26
C ARG A 99 40.78 22.99 21.18
#